data_AF-A0A858STE0-F1
#
_entry.id   AF-A0A858STE0-F1
#
_cell.length_a   1.000
_cell.length_b   1.000
_cell.length_c   1.000
_cell.angle_alpha   90.00
_cell.angle_beta   90.00
_cell.angle_gamma   90.00
#
_symmetry.space_group_name_H-M   'P 1'
#
loop_
_entity.id
_entity.type
_entity.pdbx_description
1 polymer ?
#
loop_
_entity_poly.entity_id
_entity_poly.type
_entity_poly.pdbx_seq_one_letter_code
_entity_poly.pdbx_strand_id
1 'polypeptide(L)'
;MNGLPPLVIGVTKSGRVVEHGKLIQPLLLEHFPGGRTVLIPISDEYRYRYIDFGAKNPASDFGNDTHYGQVFLVRSARDRIFELNIAYPFAEKGADFQNRKVELTAYGADIGRAIGILELFETELYADANPGP
;
A
#
# COMPACT_ATOMS: atom_id res chain seq x y z
N MET A 1 0.89 -18.11 25.68
CA MET A 1 1.46 -17.64 24.40
C MET A 1 0.75 -16.35 24.05
N ASN A 2 1.42 -15.20 24.05
CA ASN A 2 0.80 -13.99 23.52
C ASN A 2 0.87 -14.08 22.00
N GLY A 3 -0.26 -14.32 21.35
CA GLY A 3 -0.34 -14.34 19.89
C GLY A 3 -0.02 -12.96 19.30
N LEU A 4 0.51 -12.93 18.08
CA LEU A 4 0.66 -11.68 17.35
C LEU A 4 -0.72 -11.01 17.17
N PRO A 5 -0.81 -9.68 17.26
CA PRO A 5 -2.08 -8.99 17.04
C PRO A 5 -2.62 -9.29 15.64
N PRO A 6 -3.96 -9.26 15.47
CA PRO A 6 -4.58 -9.40 14.16
C PRO A 6 -4.01 -8.38 13.17
N LEU A 7 -3.65 -8.85 11.97
CA LEU A 7 -3.28 -7.96 10.87
C LEU A 7 -4.55 -7.50 10.18
N VAL A 8 -4.75 -6.18 10.10
CA VAL A 8 -5.87 -5.57 9.37
C VAL A 8 -5.33 -4.87 8.13
N ILE A 9 -5.72 -5.38 6.97
CA ILE A 9 -5.32 -4.85 5.66
C ILE A 9 -6.51 -4.73 4.72
N GLY A 10 -6.42 -3.76 3.82
CA GLY A 10 -7.28 -3.65 2.64
C GLY A 10 -6.44 -3.75 1.37
N VAL A 11 -6.96 -4.43 0.34
CA VAL A 11 -6.31 -4.51 -0.97
C VAL A 11 -7.28 -4.04 -2.04
N THR A 12 -6.90 -3.01 -2.78
CA THR A 12 -7.71 -2.43 -3.86
C THR A 12 -7.02 -2.67 -5.21
N LYS A 13 -7.77 -3.16 -6.21
CA LYS A 13 -7.28 -3.49 -7.57
C LYS A 13 -7.65 -2.44 -8.63
N SER A 14 -8.34 -1.37 -8.23
CA SER A 14 -8.77 -0.28 -9.08
C SER A 14 -8.88 1.02 -8.27
N GLY A 15 -8.97 2.16 -8.94
CA GLY A 15 -9.00 3.48 -8.31
C GLY A 15 -7.73 4.26 -8.55
N ARG A 16 -7.71 5.53 -8.10
CA ARG A 16 -6.71 6.52 -8.52
C ARG A 16 -5.27 6.12 -8.21
N VAL A 17 -5.01 5.52 -7.04
CA VAL A 17 -3.67 5.03 -6.68
C VAL A 17 -3.21 3.93 -7.62
N VAL A 18 -4.08 2.98 -7.95
CA VAL A 18 -3.77 1.88 -8.87
C VAL A 18 -3.55 2.41 -10.28
N GLU A 19 -4.39 3.32 -10.76
CA GLU A 19 -4.22 3.92 -12.09
C GLU A 19 -2.93 4.74 -12.19
N HIS A 20 -2.60 5.52 -11.14
CA HIS A 20 -1.31 6.20 -11.04
C HIS A 20 -0.13 5.22 -11.08
N GLY A 21 -0.22 4.13 -10.31
CA GLY A 21 0.78 3.06 -10.30
C GLY A 21 1.03 2.44 -11.67
N LYS A 22 -0.04 2.20 -12.46
CA LYS A 22 0.07 1.71 -13.84
C LYS A 22 0.77 2.72 -14.76
N LEU A 23 0.49 4.02 -14.59
CA LEU A 23 1.13 5.07 -15.39
C LEU A 23 2.64 5.14 -15.14
N ILE A 24 3.08 4.99 -13.88
CA ILE A 24 4.51 5.03 -13.53
C ILE A 24 5.19 3.67 -13.60
N GLN A 25 4.47 2.59 -13.90
CA GLN A 25 5.01 1.24 -13.90
C GLN A 25 6.25 1.05 -14.79
N PRO A 26 6.35 1.64 -16.00
CA PRO A 26 7.58 1.55 -16.80
C PRO A 26 8.80 2.14 -16.07
N LEU A 27 8.63 3.27 -15.36
CA LEU A 27 9.69 3.88 -14.54
C LEU A 27 10.09 2.97 -13.37
N LEU A 28 9.10 2.34 -12.72
CA LEU A 28 9.36 1.39 -11.64
C LEU A 28 10.16 0.18 -12.13
N LEU A 29 9.86 -0.32 -13.33
CA LEU A 29 10.57 -1.45 -13.95
C LEU A 29 12.01 -1.09 -14.35
N GLU A 30 12.23 0.15 -14.79
CA GLU A 30 13.57 0.68 -15.11
C GLU A 30 14.47 0.72 -13.87
N HIS A 31 13.95 1.15 -12.72
CA HIS A 31 14.72 1.34 -11.49
C HIS A 31 14.74 0.11 -10.57
N PHE A 32 13.68 -0.71 -10.63
CA PHE A 32 13.50 -1.90 -9.82
C PHE A 32 13.15 -3.07 -10.74
N PRO A 33 14.12 -3.93 -11.08
CA PRO A 33 13.86 -5.09 -11.94
C PRO A 33 12.73 -5.98 -11.40
N GLY A 34 12.08 -6.73 -12.30
CA GLY A 34 11.03 -7.69 -11.96
C GLY A 34 11.48 -8.80 -11.00
N GLY A 35 10.52 -9.57 -10.48
CA GLY A 35 10.78 -10.62 -9.49
C GLY A 35 10.99 -10.09 -8.06
N ARG A 36 10.71 -8.81 -7.81
CA ARG A 36 10.75 -8.19 -6.49
C ARG A 36 9.48 -7.36 -6.26
N THR A 37 8.93 -7.50 -5.06
CA THR A 37 7.84 -6.63 -4.61
C THR A 37 8.40 -5.26 -4.24
N VAL A 38 7.85 -4.20 -4.85
CA VAL A 38 8.15 -2.80 -4.55
C VAL A 38 6.96 -2.22 -3.81
N LEU A 39 7.23 -1.53 -2.71
CA LEU A 39 6.23 -0.90 -1.87
C LEU A 39 6.61 0.57 -1.68
N ILE A 40 5.68 1.47 -1.97
CA ILE A 40 5.88 2.92 -1.90
C ILE A 40 4.83 3.50 -0.96
N PRO A 41 5.23 4.08 0.19
CA PRO A 41 4.30 4.79 1.06
C PRO A 41 3.77 6.04 0.34
N ILE A 42 2.45 6.19 0.29
CA ILE A 42 1.84 7.39 -0.28
C ILE A 42 1.67 8.42 0.84
N SER A 43 2.55 9.42 0.85
CA SER A 43 2.37 10.61 1.68
C SER A 43 1.25 11.49 1.14
N ASP A 44 0.74 12.38 1.98
CA ASP A 44 -0.27 13.37 1.56
C ASP A 44 0.30 14.29 0.48
N GLU A 45 1.55 14.73 0.64
CA GLU A 45 2.25 15.51 -0.39
C GLU A 45 2.27 14.77 -1.73
N TYR A 46 2.68 13.49 -1.73
CA TYR A 46 2.72 12.69 -2.96
C TYR A 46 1.32 12.53 -3.56
N ARG A 47 0.32 12.22 -2.73
CA ARG A 47 -1.07 12.03 -3.16
C ARG A 47 -1.59 13.28 -3.85
N TYR A 48 -1.53 14.45 -3.22
CA TYR A 48 -2.11 15.66 -3.79
C TYR A 48 -1.31 16.21 -4.96
N ARG A 49 -0.01 15.89 -5.03
CA ARG A 49 0.84 16.32 -6.14
C ARG A 49 0.68 15.48 -7.40
N TYR A 50 0.44 14.17 -7.27
CA TYR A 50 0.54 13.24 -8.40
C TYR A 50 -0.70 12.37 -8.63
N ILE A 51 -1.57 12.20 -7.64
CA ILE A 51 -2.70 11.26 -7.71
C ILE A 51 -4.03 12.00 -7.74
N ASP A 52 -4.26 12.86 -6.74
CA ASP A 52 -5.52 13.58 -6.52
C ASP A 52 -5.38 15.06 -6.90
N PHE A 53 -5.10 15.33 -8.18
CA PHE A 53 -5.01 16.70 -8.69
C PHE A 53 -6.27 17.51 -8.34
N GLY A 54 -6.09 18.60 -7.58
CA GLY A 54 -7.17 19.51 -7.19
C GLY A 54 -7.86 19.19 -5.85
N ALA A 55 -7.44 18.15 -5.12
CA ALA A 55 -7.85 17.94 -3.73
C ALA A 55 -7.02 18.81 -2.77
N LYS A 56 -7.68 19.37 -1.75
CA LYS A 56 -7.24 20.51 -0.90
C LYS A 56 -5.93 20.29 -0.13
N ASN A 57 -5.23 21.42 0.08
CA ASN A 57 -4.12 21.71 1.00
C ASN A 57 -3.22 20.52 1.39
N PRO A 58 -1.96 20.44 0.89
CA PRO A 58 -0.99 19.43 1.30
C PRO A 58 -0.71 19.38 2.81
N ALA A 59 -0.94 20.47 3.53
CA ALA A 59 -0.83 20.53 4.98
C ALA A 59 -2.05 19.93 5.72
N SER A 60 -3.05 19.42 5.01
CA SER A 60 -4.22 18.75 5.58
C SER A 60 -4.03 17.23 5.53
N ASP A 61 -4.13 16.58 6.69
CA ASP A 61 -4.04 15.13 6.81
C ASP A 61 -5.16 14.44 6.03
N PHE A 62 -4.78 13.66 5.02
CA PHE A 62 -5.77 12.95 4.22
C PHE A 62 -6.53 11.97 5.10
N GLY A 63 -7.85 12.16 5.17
CA GLY A 63 -8.71 11.25 5.91
C GLY A 63 -8.49 11.30 7.43
N ASN A 64 -8.04 12.44 7.97
CA ASN A 64 -7.83 12.65 9.41
C ASN A 64 -8.99 12.11 10.26
N ASP A 65 -10.23 12.27 9.80
CA ASP A 65 -11.42 11.86 10.57
C ASP A 65 -12.02 10.51 10.13
N THR A 66 -11.62 9.96 8.97
CA THR A 66 -12.35 8.86 8.31
C THR A 66 -11.49 7.68 7.87
N HIS A 67 -10.17 7.83 7.88
CA HIS A 67 -9.24 6.78 7.43
C HIS A 67 -8.45 6.22 8.60
N TYR A 68 -8.34 4.90 8.65
CA TYR A 68 -7.72 4.15 9.75
C TYR A 68 -6.47 3.36 9.33
N GLY A 69 -5.95 3.58 8.12
CA GLY A 69 -4.70 2.96 7.70
C GLY A 69 -3.95 3.72 6.61
N GLN A 70 -2.65 3.44 6.53
CA GLN A 70 -1.73 4.02 5.58
C GLN A 70 -1.87 3.32 4.24
N VAL A 71 -1.88 4.13 3.18
CA VAL A 71 -1.93 3.64 1.81
C VAL A 71 -0.52 3.46 1.26
N PHE A 72 -0.28 2.29 0.69
CA PHE A 72 0.91 1.93 -0.05
C PHE A 72 0.54 1.63 -1.50
N LEU A 73 1.32 2.17 -2.43
CA LEU A 73 1.34 1.66 -3.80
C LEU A 73 2.26 0.44 -3.83
N VAL A 74 1.75 -0.68 -4.32
CA VAL A 74 2.52 -1.93 -4.42
C VAL A 74 2.62 -2.34 -5.89
N ARG A 75 3.84 -2.64 -6.33
CA ARG A 75 4.09 -3.48 -7.51
C ARG A 75 4.58 -4.83 -7.01
N SER A 76 3.82 -5.89 -7.23
CA SER A 76 4.22 -7.23 -6.78
C SER A 76 5.39 -7.79 -7.60
N ALA A 77 5.99 -8.87 -7.12
CA ALA A 77 7.02 -9.60 -7.84
C ALA A 77 6.58 -10.10 -9.24
N ARG A 78 5.26 -10.17 -9.50
CA ARG A 78 4.64 -10.51 -10.79
C ARG A 78 4.19 -9.27 -11.59
N ASP A 79 4.72 -8.09 -11.25
CA ASP A 79 4.45 -6.82 -11.91
C ASP A 79 2.97 -6.39 -11.90
N ARG A 80 2.19 -6.86 -10.91
CA ARG A 80 0.82 -6.39 -10.72
C ARG A 80 0.81 -5.19 -9.80
N ILE A 81 -0.08 -4.23 -10.07
CA ILE A 81 -0.23 -2.99 -9.32
C ILE A 81 -1.43 -3.08 -8.38
N PHE A 82 -1.22 -2.75 -7.11
CA PHE A 82 -2.25 -2.70 -6.08
C PHE A 82 -2.12 -1.45 -5.21
N GLU A 83 -3.23 -1.07 -4.62
CA GLU A 83 -3.25 -0.28 -3.42
C GLU A 83 -3.33 -1.23 -2.22
N LEU A 84 -2.38 -1.14 -1.29
CA LEU A 84 -2.40 -1.84 -0.02
C LEU A 84 -2.64 -0.83 1.09
N ASN A 85 -3.70 -1.01 1.87
CA ASN A 85 -3.94 -0.25 3.07
C ASN A 85 -3.57 -1.09 4.30
N ILE A 86 -2.72 -0.57 5.18
CA ILE A 86 -2.38 -1.22 6.45
C ILE A 86 -2.87 -0.33 7.59
N ALA A 87 -3.62 -0.89 8.53
CA ALA A 87 -4.12 -0.15 9.69
C ALA A 87 -2.98 0.58 10.43
N TYR A 88 -3.26 1.78 10.91
CA TYR A 88 -2.27 2.58 11.62
C TYR A 88 -1.85 1.88 12.93
N PRO A 89 -0.55 1.74 13.21
CA PRO A 89 -0.04 1.12 14.44
C PRO A 89 -0.02 2.10 15.62
N PHE A 90 -0.88 3.13 15.59
CA PHE A 90 -0.90 4.22 16.55
C PHE A 90 -2.21 4.24 17.30
N ALA A 91 -2.14 4.45 18.62
CA ALA A 91 -3.34 4.58 19.46
C ALA A 91 -4.12 5.88 19.16
N GLU A 92 -3.42 6.93 18.73
CA GLU A 92 -4.00 8.25 18.48
C GLU A 92 -3.26 9.01 17.36
N LYS A 93 -3.96 9.94 16.70
CA LYS A 93 -3.42 10.84 15.67
C LYS A 93 -2.90 12.12 16.35
N GLY A 94 -1.62 12.13 16.71
CA GLY A 94 -0.96 13.28 17.33
C GLY A 94 -0.42 14.30 16.31
N ALA A 95 0.27 15.33 16.82
CA ALA A 95 0.78 16.46 16.02
C ALA A 95 1.75 16.08 14.88
N ASP A 96 2.42 14.93 14.97
CA ASP A 96 3.39 14.44 13.96
C ASP A 96 2.86 13.24 13.16
N PHE A 97 1.54 13.00 13.21
CA PHE A 97 0.94 11.82 12.60
C PHE A 97 1.18 11.72 11.08
N GLN A 98 1.16 12.84 10.35
CA GLN A 98 1.36 12.84 8.90
C GLN A 98 2.73 12.32 8.46
N ASN A 99 3.77 12.59 9.24
CA ASN A 99 5.12 12.10 8.95
C ASN A 99 5.24 10.65 9.41
N ARG A 100 4.79 10.34 10.63
CA ARG A 100 4.90 9.00 11.22
C ARG A 100 4.14 7.94 10.42
N LYS A 101 2.99 8.28 9.83
CA LYS A 101 2.17 7.31 9.08
C LYS A 101 2.85 6.79 7.81
N VAL A 102 3.84 7.50 7.26
CA VAL A 102 4.59 7.04 6.09
C VAL A 102 5.90 6.34 6.43
N GLU A 103 6.29 6.32 7.71
CA GLU A 103 7.52 5.65 8.15
C GLU A 103 7.33 4.14 8.17
N LEU A 104 8.07 3.42 7.31
CA LEU A 104 7.97 1.96 7.22
C LEU A 104 8.30 1.27 8.55
N THR A 105 9.23 1.83 9.32
CA THR A 105 9.63 1.32 10.63
C THR A 105 8.50 1.34 11.66
N ALA A 106 7.51 2.23 11.51
CA ALA A 106 6.35 2.29 12.40
C ALA A 106 5.49 1.01 12.34
N TYR A 107 5.51 0.31 11.20
CA TYR A 107 4.68 -0.89 10.95
C TYR A 107 5.39 -2.20 11.33
N GLY A 108 6.69 -2.15 11.65
CA GLY A 108 7.45 -3.33 12.06
C GLY A 108 7.24 -4.55 11.15
N ALA A 109 6.82 -5.67 11.74
CA ALA A 109 6.59 -6.92 11.02
C ALA A 109 5.32 -6.93 10.16
N ASP A 110 4.40 -5.98 10.32
CA ASP A 110 3.10 -6.01 9.64
C ASP A 110 3.22 -5.76 8.14
N ILE A 111 4.21 -4.99 7.68
CA ILE A 111 4.51 -4.86 6.25
C ILE A 111 4.88 -6.22 5.65
N GLY A 112 5.80 -6.94 6.27
CA GLY A 112 6.22 -8.26 5.80
C GLY A 112 5.07 -9.27 5.80
N ARG A 113 4.25 -9.27 6.86
CA ARG A 113 3.03 -10.09 6.94
C ARG A 113 2.04 -9.75 5.83
N ALA A 114 1.80 -8.46 5.56
CA ALA A 114 0.86 -8.00 4.54
C ALA A 114 1.30 -8.38 3.13
N ILE A 115 2.59 -8.22 2.81
CA ILE A 115 3.15 -8.66 1.53
C ILE A 115 3.06 -10.18 1.37
N GLY A 116 3.40 -10.95 2.40
CA GLY A 116 3.30 -12.41 2.34
C GLY A 116 1.86 -12.89 2.07
N ILE A 117 0.87 -12.25 2.69
CA ILE A 117 -0.55 -12.52 2.42
C ILE A 117 -0.93 -12.14 0.98
N LEU A 118 -0.48 -10.97 0.49
CA LEU A 118 -0.75 -10.53 -0.88
C LEU A 118 -0.19 -11.52 -1.91
N GLU A 119 1.05 -11.97 -1.72
CA GLU A 119 1.73 -12.93 -2.60
C GLU A 119 1.06 -14.31 -2.57
N LEU A 120 0.58 -14.74 -1.40
CA LEU A 120 -0.21 -15.96 -1.25
C LEU A 120 -1.52 -15.88 -2.06
N PHE A 121 -2.29 -14.82 -1.88
CA PHE A 121 -3.54 -14.61 -2.61
C PHE A 121 -3.35 -14.54 -4.13
N GLU A 122 -2.27 -13.91 -4.59
CA GLU A 122 -1.94 -13.91 -6.02
C GLU A 122 -1.64 -15.32 -6.56
N THR A 123 -1.07 -16.18 -5.72
CA THR A 123 -0.69 -17.54 -6.09
C THR A 123 -1.92 -18.45 -6.12
N GLU A 124 -2.77 -18.40 -5.08
CA GLU A 124 -3.97 -19.24 -5.00
C GLU A 124 -5.01 -18.88 -6.08
N LEU A 125 -5.27 -17.59 -6.30
CA LEU A 125 -6.18 -17.16 -7.37
C LEU A 125 -5.71 -17.57 -8.77
N TYR A 126 -4.42 -17.87 -8.95
CA TYR A 126 -3.88 -18.34 -10.21
C TYR A 126 -3.95 -19.87 -10.36
N ALA A 127 -3.81 -20.61 -9.26
CA ALA A 127 -4.03 -22.06 -9.26
C ALA A 127 -5.48 -22.39 -9.61
N ASP A 128 -6.44 -21.63 -9.10
CA ASP A 128 -7.87 -21.87 -9.34
C ASP A 128 -8.36 -21.40 -10.72
N ALA A 129 -7.66 -20.45 -11.35
CA ALA A 129 -8.01 -19.92 -12.68
C ALA A 129 -7.45 -20.75 -13.84
N ASN A 130 -6.65 -21.78 -13.55
CA ASN A 130 -6.04 -22.64 -14.54
C ASN A 130 -6.33 -24.11 -14.17
N PRO A 131 -7.59 -24.59 -14.36
CA PRO A 131 -7.80 -26.03 -14.39
C PRO A 131 -6.97 -26.52 -15.58
N GLY A 132 -5.94 -27.31 -15.32
CA GLY A 132 -5.10 -27.87 -16.38
C GLY A 132 -5.93 -28.57 -17.47
N PRO A 133 -5.35 -28.78 -18.66
CA PRO A 133 -6.03 -29.42 -19.80
C PRO A 133 -6.60 -30.80 -19.47
#